data_AF-A0A1B6IIN4-F1
#
_entry.id   AF-A0A1B6IIN4-F1
#
_cell.length_a   1.000
_cell.length_b   1.000
_cell.length_c   1.000
_cell.angle_alpha   90.00
_cell.angle_beta   90.00
_cell.angle_gamma   90.00
#
_symmetry.space_group_name_H-M   'P 1'
#
loop_
_entity.id
_entity.type
_entity.pdbx_description
1 polymer ?
#
loop_
_entity_poly.entity_id
_entity_poly.type
_entity_poly.pdbx_seq_one_letter_code
_entity_poly.pdbx_strand_id
1 'polypeptide(L)'
;ITNRPTGQPAVSQFCCSLDQFAALEMKSRDLFFIISVIFSLKCVQCVDVMSNAPLEVWRYFHEVGNDMTKITWFHACNTRALLHQALASDVMMIEADIVAGHLSGAVGGPPLAVMGHPPTTVSDLSLEQFLDTVLQRRRGKGIKLDFKTTAAFRASENILEQFLARAEVNFPVWVNADILRGPGIGPGKEVVDPHYFLRTCVTKFPLATISAGWAVNPNSSQTLSYSSAHI
;
A
#
# COMPACT_ATOMS: atom_id res chain seq x y z
N ILE A 1 76.60 27.46 21.37
CA ILE A 1 76.28 28.69 20.60
C ILE A 1 76.40 29.87 21.57
N THR A 2 76.90 31.02 21.10
CA THR A 2 77.40 32.12 21.94
C THR A 2 76.53 33.38 21.88
N ASN A 3 76.57 34.15 22.99
CA ASN A 3 76.33 35.59 23.11
C ASN A 3 74.93 36.19 22.80
N ARG A 4 74.59 37.20 23.62
CA ARG A 4 73.50 38.18 23.41
C ARG A 4 73.92 39.19 22.32
N PRO A 5 73.02 40.05 21.76
CA PRO A 5 72.67 41.29 22.49
C PRO A 5 71.25 41.88 22.25
N THR A 6 70.83 42.76 23.17
CA THR A 6 70.02 44.00 23.03
C THR A 6 68.85 44.11 22.02
N GLY A 7 67.66 44.56 22.49
CA GLY A 7 66.62 45.15 21.62
C GLY A 7 65.29 45.53 22.32
N GLN A 8 65.07 46.83 22.52
CA GLN A 8 63.78 47.52 22.82
C GLN A 8 63.86 48.93 22.16
N PRO A 9 62.77 49.72 21.96
CA PRO A 9 61.41 49.60 22.51
C PRO A 9 60.26 49.82 21.49
N ALA A 10 59.02 49.95 22.01
CA ALA A 10 57.81 50.55 21.39
C ALA A 10 57.16 49.75 20.21
N VAL A 11 55.84 49.77 19.96
CA VAL A 11 54.62 50.43 20.50
C VAL A 11 53.55 49.30 20.61
N SER A 12 52.50 49.25 21.45
CA SER A 12 51.80 50.17 22.39
C SER A 12 52.05 49.77 23.87
N GLN A 13 51.31 50.06 24.97
CA GLN A 13 49.92 50.48 25.29
C GLN A 13 48.80 49.43 24.99
N PHE A 14 47.65 49.38 25.67
CA PHE A 14 47.14 50.14 26.83
C PHE A 14 46.68 49.19 27.97
N CYS A 15 46.74 49.66 29.21
CA CYS A 15 46.00 49.09 30.37
C CYS A 15 44.48 49.37 30.21
N CYS A 16 43.55 48.91 31.06
CA CYS A 16 43.64 48.38 32.43
C CYS A 16 42.38 47.53 32.80
N SER A 17 42.32 47.11 34.06
CA SER A 17 41.10 46.90 34.89
C SER A 17 39.90 46.11 34.33
N LEU A 18 39.74 44.88 34.84
CA LEU A 18 38.61 44.50 35.71
C LEU A 18 37.25 45.21 35.49
N ASP A 19 36.62 45.06 34.33
CA ASP A 19 35.20 45.45 34.15
C ASP A 19 34.50 44.65 33.02
N GLN A 20 34.42 43.32 33.17
CA GLN A 20 33.70 42.47 32.19
C GLN A 20 33.17 41.10 32.69
N PHE A 21 32.89 40.96 33.99
CA PHE A 21 32.32 39.73 34.60
C PHE A 21 30.87 39.93 35.07
N ALA A 22 29.97 40.36 34.17
CA ALA A 22 28.55 40.59 34.51
C ALA A 22 27.53 40.36 33.36
N ALA A 23 27.94 39.75 32.24
CA ALA A 23 27.12 39.72 31.01
C ALA A 23 27.06 38.37 30.26
N LEU A 24 27.39 37.25 30.92
CA LEU A 24 27.62 35.96 30.24
C LEU A 24 26.89 34.73 30.85
N GLU A 25 25.89 34.94 31.70
CA GLU A 25 25.17 33.85 32.39
C GLU A 25 23.67 33.73 32.03
N MET A 26 23.26 34.28 30.87
CA MET A 26 21.86 34.29 30.42
C MET A 26 21.66 33.88 28.95
N LYS A 27 22.54 33.04 28.39
CA LYS A 27 22.47 32.59 26.97
C LYS A 27 22.57 31.08 26.72
N SER A 28 22.72 30.26 27.76
CA SER A 28 22.77 28.80 27.61
C SER A 28 21.38 28.15 27.61
N ARG A 29 20.57 28.42 28.64
CA ARG A 29 19.30 27.71 28.88
C ARG A 29 18.24 28.03 27.83
N ASP A 30 18.09 29.30 27.46
CA ASP A 30 17.11 29.73 26.45
C ASP A 30 17.51 29.27 25.04
N LEU A 31 18.81 29.22 24.73
CA LEU A 31 19.30 28.68 23.46
C LEU A 31 19.07 27.16 23.38
N PHE A 32 19.28 26.42 24.48
CA PHE A 32 18.90 25.00 24.57
C PHE A 32 17.38 24.79 24.43
N PHE A 33 16.56 25.64 25.06
CA PHE A 33 15.10 25.58 24.92
C PHE A 33 14.65 25.88 23.49
N ILE A 34 15.18 26.92 22.86
CA ILE A 34 14.85 27.29 21.47
C ILE A 34 15.31 26.20 20.49
N ILE A 35 16.52 25.64 20.65
CA ILE A 35 16.99 24.53 19.82
C ILE A 35 16.11 23.28 20.05
N SER A 36 15.79 22.92 21.29
CA SER A 36 14.94 21.77 21.62
C SER A 36 13.52 21.93 21.08
N VAL A 37 12.93 23.14 21.19
CA VAL A 37 11.61 23.45 20.62
C VAL A 37 11.65 23.44 19.09
N ILE A 38 12.69 23.95 18.44
CA ILE A 38 12.84 23.88 16.97
C ILE A 38 13.06 22.43 16.50
N PHE A 39 13.82 21.62 17.24
CA PHE A 39 14.03 20.21 16.91
C PHE A 39 12.73 19.39 17.10
N SER A 40 11.98 19.68 18.17
CA SER A 40 10.66 19.10 18.43
C SER A 40 9.64 19.52 17.36
N LEU A 41 9.56 20.81 17.00
CA LEU A 41 8.70 21.29 15.92
C LEU A 41 9.06 20.68 14.56
N LYS A 42 10.34 20.52 14.25
CA LYS A 42 10.79 19.80 13.03
C LYS A 42 10.45 18.30 13.06
N CYS A 43 10.50 17.67 14.24
CA CYS A 43 10.04 16.29 14.44
C CYS A 43 8.50 16.16 14.34
N VAL A 44 7.75 17.22 14.62
CA VAL A 44 6.29 17.28 14.50
C VAL A 44 5.84 17.63 13.06
N GLN A 45 6.68 18.25 12.24
CA GLN A 45 6.39 18.51 10.83
C GLN A 45 6.55 17.29 9.90
N CYS A 46 6.76 16.09 10.43
CA CYS A 46 6.69 14.83 9.69
C CYS A 46 5.76 13.77 10.31
N VAL A 47 4.76 14.19 11.11
CA VAL A 47 3.43 13.60 10.88
C VAL A 47 2.89 14.19 9.59
N ASP A 48 3.19 13.52 8.47
CA ASP A 48 2.29 13.58 7.32
C ASP A 48 0.89 13.28 7.84
N VAL A 49 -0.05 14.18 7.57
CA VAL A 49 -1.47 13.83 7.68
C VAL A 49 -1.69 12.77 6.61
N MET A 50 -1.61 11.50 7.01
CA MET A 50 -1.87 10.33 6.17
C MET A 50 -3.09 10.64 5.32
N SER A 51 -2.89 10.83 4.02
CA SER A 51 -3.99 11.21 3.15
C SER A 51 -5.00 10.08 3.20
N ASN A 52 -6.25 10.38 3.59
CA ASN A 52 -7.37 9.43 3.63
C ASN A 52 -7.85 9.05 2.21
N ALA A 53 -6.90 8.82 1.31
CA ALA A 53 -7.04 8.45 -0.08
C ALA A 53 -6.14 7.23 -0.33
N PRO A 54 -6.49 6.34 -1.27
CA PRO A 54 -5.66 5.18 -1.60
C PRO A 54 -4.23 5.53 -1.97
N LEU A 55 -3.30 4.61 -1.67
CA LEU A 55 -1.90 4.81 -2.04
C LEU A 55 -1.73 4.53 -3.54
N GLU A 56 -1.75 5.62 -4.30
CA GLU A 56 -1.64 5.66 -5.76
C GLU A 56 -0.44 4.86 -6.31
N VAL A 57 -0.69 4.03 -7.30
CA VAL A 57 0.32 3.08 -7.85
C VAL A 57 1.56 3.79 -8.39
N TRP A 58 1.39 4.89 -9.14
CA TRP A 58 2.48 5.72 -9.66
C TRP A 58 3.25 6.51 -8.59
N ARG A 59 2.67 6.67 -7.39
CA ARG A 59 3.37 7.23 -6.22
C ARG A 59 4.16 6.18 -5.44
N TYR A 60 3.90 4.89 -5.65
CA TYR A 60 4.66 3.81 -5.06
C TYR A 60 5.80 3.35 -5.98
N PHE A 61 5.49 3.15 -7.27
CA PHE A 61 6.43 2.75 -8.32
C PHE A 61 6.95 3.98 -9.07
N HIS A 62 7.78 4.80 -8.42
CA HIS A 62 8.33 6.04 -9.00
C HIS A 62 9.00 5.84 -10.38
N GLU A 63 9.55 4.66 -10.64
CA GLU A 63 10.18 4.26 -11.90
C GLU A 63 9.24 4.30 -13.12
N VAL A 64 7.91 4.23 -12.93
CA VAL A 64 6.97 4.35 -14.06
C VAL A 64 6.76 5.81 -14.49
N GLY A 65 6.94 6.75 -13.56
CA GLY A 65 6.60 8.16 -13.74
C GLY A 65 5.11 8.34 -14.03
N ASN A 66 4.79 9.03 -15.13
CA ASN A 66 3.41 9.26 -15.55
C ASN A 66 2.86 8.16 -16.48
N ASP A 67 3.60 7.06 -16.70
CA ASP A 67 3.26 6.01 -17.67
C ASP A 67 2.89 4.69 -16.98
N MET A 68 1.61 4.55 -16.67
CA MET A 68 1.03 3.36 -16.04
C MET A 68 1.13 2.08 -16.89
N THR A 69 1.48 2.15 -18.18
CA THR A 69 1.64 0.95 -19.03
C THR A 69 2.88 0.13 -18.67
N LYS A 70 3.83 0.73 -17.93
CA LYS A 70 5.04 0.07 -17.43
C LYS A 70 4.81 -0.81 -16.20
N ILE A 71 3.65 -0.75 -15.56
CA ILE A 71 3.33 -1.58 -14.39
C ILE A 71 3.33 -3.05 -14.83
N THR A 72 4.26 -3.84 -14.29
CA THR A 72 4.36 -5.28 -14.56
C THR A 72 3.50 -6.08 -13.59
N TRP A 73 2.85 -7.14 -14.08
CA TRP A 73 1.85 -7.91 -13.34
C TRP A 73 2.21 -9.39 -13.26
N PHE A 74 1.94 -10.01 -12.11
CA PHE A 74 1.78 -11.46 -11.99
C PHE A 74 0.30 -11.76 -11.91
N HIS A 75 -0.23 -12.49 -12.89
CA HIS A 75 -1.66 -12.79 -13.02
C HIS A 75 -2.06 -14.10 -12.35
N ALA A 76 -3.34 -14.20 -11.94
CA ALA A 76 -3.96 -15.41 -11.40
C ALA A 76 -3.11 -16.11 -10.31
N CYS A 77 -2.62 -15.33 -9.33
CA CYS A 77 -1.68 -15.75 -8.30
C CYS A 77 -2.31 -16.62 -7.19
N ASN A 78 -2.95 -17.72 -7.61
CA ASN A 78 -4.04 -18.37 -6.89
C ASN A 78 -3.62 -19.51 -5.94
N THR A 79 -2.32 -19.74 -5.75
CA THR A 79 -1.77 -20.80 -4.89
C THR A 79 -0.57 -20.31 -4.12
N ARG A 80 -0.20 -20.98 -3.03
CA ARG A 80 1.00 -20.63 -2.23
C ARG A 80 2.28 -20.70 -3.05
N ALA A 81 2.37 -21.65 -3.99
CA ALA A 81 3.52 -21.78 -4.89
C ALA A 81 3.65 -20.56 -5.82
N LEU A 82 2.54 -20.14 -6.45
CA LEU A 82 2.51 -18.95 -7.30
C LEU A 82 2.80 -17.67 -6.50
N LEU A 83 2.26 -17.56 -5.27
CA LEU A 83 2.53 -16.41 -4.41
C LEU A 83 4.01 -16.30 -4.02
N HIS A 84 4.68 -17.42 -3.72
CA HIS A 84 6.13 -17.43 -3.49
C HIS A 84 6.92 -17.06 -4.74
N GLN A 85 6.47 -17.45 -5.95
CA GLN A 85 7.10 -17.04 -7.21
C GLN A 85 6.92 -15.53 -7.48
N ALA A 86 5.72 -14.99 -7.30
CA ALA A 86 5.40 -13.58 -7.53
C ALA A 86 6.09 -12.62 -6.54
N LEU A 87 6.30 -13.07 -5.29
CA LEU A 87 7.06 -12.35 -4.27
C LEU A 87 8.58 -12.48 -4.43
N ALA A 88 9.06 -13.41 -5.26
CA ALA A 88 10.47 -13.60 -5.59
C ALA A 88 10.90 -12.91 -6.90
N SER A 89 9.96 -12.61 -7.81
CA SER A 89 10.23 -11.92 -9.08
C SER A 89 10.26 -10.39 -8.96
N ASP A 90 10.50 -9.73 -10.09
CA ASP A 90 10.60 -8.28 -10.32
C ASP A 90 9.26 -7.59 -10.67
N VAL A 91 8.15 -8.34 -10.74
CA VAL A 91 6.80 -7.79 -11.00
C VAL A 91 6.40 -6.72 -9.98
N MET A 92 5.69 -5.68 -10.41
CA MET A 92 5.21 -4.60 -9.55
C MET A 92 3.89 -4.94 -8.85
N MET A 93 2.92 -5.50 -9.57
CA MET A 93 1.60 -5.85 -9.04
C MET A 93 1.40 -7.38 -9.02
N ILE A 94 0.79 -7.88 -7.95
CA ILE A 94 0.31 -9.27 -7.86
C ILE A 94 -1.22 -9.26 -7.94
N GLU A 95 -1.77 -9.86 -8.98
CA GLU A 95 -3.20 -10.05 -9.18
C GLU A 95 -3.59 -11.49 -8.81
N ALA A 96 -4.66 -11.64 -8.03
CA ALA A 96 -5.15 -12.94 -7.58
C ALA A 96 -6.68 -13.01 -7.54
N ASP A 97 -7.21 -14.14 -8.01
CA ASP A 97 -8.63 -14.45 -8.08
C ASP A 97 -9.13 -14.98 -6.72
N ILE A 98 -10.34 -14.57 -6.30
CA ILE A 98 -10.92 -14.94 -5.01
C ILE A 98 -12.32 -15.53 -5.19
N VAL A 99 -12.52 -16.71 -4.59
CA VAL A 99 -13.78 -17.47 -4.58
C VAL A 99 -14.25 -17.76 -3.16
N ALA A 100 -15.55 -17.98 -3.02
CA ALA A 100 -16.11 -18.65 -1.84
C ALA A 100 -15.86 -20.15 -1.97
N GLY A 101 -15.09 -20.73 -1.05
CA GLY A 101 -14.61 -22.09 -1.14
C GLY A 101 -14.01 -22.63 0.17
N HIS A 102 -13.18 -23.66 0.07
CA HIS A 102 -12.59 -24.35 1.22
C HIS A 102 -11.08 -24.52 1.09
N LEU A 103 -10.39 -24.65 2.22
CA LEU A 103 -8.98 -25.05 2.22
C LEU A 103 -8.84 -26.56 2.01
N SER A 104 -7.78 -26.96 1.31
CA SER A 104 -7.36 -28.35 1.12
C SER A 104 -7.26 -29.08 2.47
N GLY A 105 -8.07 -30.13 2.64
CA GLY A 105 -8.13 -30.91 3.89
C GLY A 105 -9.09 -30.38 4.96
N ALA A 106 -9.82 -29.29 4.73
CA ALA A 106 -10.87 -28.83 5.64
C ALA A 106 -12.06 -29.80 5.68
N VAL A 107 -12.50 -30.17 6.88
CA VAL A 107 -13.61 -31.11 7.08
C VAL A 107 -14.91 -30.34 7.36
N GLY A 108 -15.50 -29.80 6.29
CA GLY A 108 -16.76 -29.04 6.34
C GLY A 108 -16.61 -27.59 6.80
N GLY A 109 -17.70 -27.01 7.31
CA GLY A 109 -17.82 -25.58 7.63
C GLY A 109 -18.36 -24.74 6.47
N PRO A 110 -18.76 -23.48 6.72
CA PRO A 110 -19.21 -22.56 5.69
C PRO A 110 -18.06 -22.20 4.72
N PRO A 111 -18.35 -21.81 3.46
CA PRO A 111 -17.33 -21.35 2.53
C PRO A 111 -16.58 -20.11 3.05
N LEU A 112 -15.26 -20.13 2.90
CA LEU A 112 -14.32 -19.07 3.23
C LEU A 112 -13.89 -18.31 1.96
N ALA A 113 -13.28 -17.13 2.14
CA ALA A 113 -12.56 -16.47 1.07
C ALA A 113 -11.22 -17.19 0.81
N VAL A 114 -11.08 -17.85 -0.34
CA VAL A 114 -9.88 -18.58 -0.75
C VAL A 114 -9.40 -18.17 -2.13
N MET A 115 -8.10 -18.31 -2.37
CA MET A 115 -7.46 -17.96 -3.63
C MET A 115 -7.79 -19.00 -4.70
N GLY A 116 -8.33 -18.59 -5.85
CA GLY A 116 -8.81 -19.51 -6.88
C GLY A 116 -9.70 -18.84 -7.93
N HIS A 117 -9.62 -19.35 -9.16
CA HIS A 117 -10.51 -18.98 -10.26
C HIS A 117 -11.57 -20.08 -10.49
N PRO A 118 -12.86 -19.75 -10.71
CA PRO A 118 -13.88 -20.73 -11.07
C PRO A 118 -13.49 -21.59 -12.29
N PRO A 119 -13.81 -22.90 -12.32
CA PRO A 119 -14.69 -23.62 -11.39
C PRO A 119 -14.02 -24.08 -10.08
N THR A 120 -12.75 -23.79 -9.85
CA THR A 120 -12.03 -24.21 -8.64
C THR A 120 -12.61 -23.52 -7.39
N THR A 121 -13.01 -24.32 -6.40
CA THR A 121 -13.51 -23.85 -5.09
C THR A 121 -12.75 -24.48 -3.90
N VAL A 122 -11.69 -25.24 -4.16
CA VAL A 122 -10.78 -25.76 -3.13
C VAL A 122 -9.38 -25.23 -3.42
N SER A 123 -8.74 -24.64 -2.42
CA SER A 123 -7.42 -24.00 -2.56
C SER A 123 -6.41 -24.54 -1.55
N ASP A 124 -5.13 -24.33 -1.78
CA ASP A 124 -4.11 -24.50 -0.75
C ASP A 124 -3.94 -23.22 0.11
N LEU A 125 -4.53 -22.09 -0.29
CA LEU A 125 -4.25 -20.76 0.24
C LEU A 125 -5.55 -19.95 0.51
N SER A 126 -5.74 -19.45 1.73
CA SER A 126 -6.84 -18.53 2.07
C SER A 126 -6.48 -17.07 1.77
N LEU A 127 -7.49 -16.19 1.69
CA LEU A 127 -7.26 -14.74 1.56
C LEU A 127 -6.39 -14.20 2.70
N GLU A 128 -6.69 -14.58 3.94
CA GLU A 128 -5.93 -14.17 5.13
C GLU A 128 -4.45 -14.60 5.03
N GLN A 129 -4.19 -15.86 4.65
CA GLN A 129 -2.83 -16.38 4.46
C GLN A 129 -2.09 -15.68 3.31
N PHE A 130 -2.77 -15.34 2.22
CA PHE A 130 -2.21 -14.56 1.11
C PHE A 130 -1.78 -13.17 1.60
N LEU A 131 -2.69 -12.45 2.26
CA LEU A 131 -2.47 -11.09 2.74
C LEU A 131 -1.34 -11.01 3.77
N ASP A 132 -1.32 -11.90 4.75
CA ASP A 132 -0.23 -11.98 5.73
C ASP A 132 1.11 -12.35 5.07
N THR A 133 1.12 -13.24 4.07
CA THR A 133 2.35 -13.60 3.34
C THR A 133 2.90 -12.44 2.52
N VAL A 134 2.05 -11.64 1.87
CA VAL A 134 2.45 -10.41 1.17
C VAL A 134 3.03 -9.40 2.18
N LEU A 135 2.31 -9.15 3.27
CA LEU A 135 2.69 -8.18 4.30
C LEU A 135 4.03 -8.52 4.96
N GLN A 136 4.28 -9.80 5.26
CA GLN A 136 5.54 -10.28 5.83
C GLN A 136 6.74 -10.14 4.88
N ARG A 137 6.53 -10.25 3.56
CA ARG A 137 7.65 -10.26 2.58
C ARG A 137 8.16 -8.87 2.19
N ARG A 138 7.46 -7.78 2.59
CA ARG A 138 7.96 -6.38 2.62
C ARG A 138 8.84 -5.96 1.44
N ARG A 139 8.41 -6.19 0.19
CA ARG A 139 9.21 -5.95 -1.02
C ARG A 139 8.41 -5.41 -2.19
N GLY A 140 8.10 -4.11 -2.17
CA GLY A 140 7.77 -3.36 -3.39
C GLY A 140 6.70 -4.02 -4.27
N LYS A 141 5.60 -4.50 -3.69
CA LYS A 141 4.45 -5.02 -4.44
C LYS A 141 3.21 -4.23 -4.09
N GLY A 142 2.40 -3.91 -5.09
CA GLY A 142 0.97 -3.72 -4.89
C GLY A 142 0.21 -5.02 -5.14
N ILE A 143 -1.06 -5.08 -4.74
CA ILE A 143 -1.92 -6.25 -4.96
C ILE A 143 -3.24 -5.85 -5.62
N LYS A 144 -3.80 -6.74 -6.44
CA LYS A 144 -5.14 -6.66 -6.99
C LYS A 144 -5.91 -7.93 -6.62
N LEU A 145 -7.00 -7.75 -5.90
CA LEU A 145 -7.84 -8.81 -5.35
C LEU A 145 -9.13 -8.88 -6.18
N ASP A 146 -9.30 -9.95 -6.97
CA ASP A 146 -10.41 -10.06 -7.92
C ASP A 146 -11.50 -11.02 -7.43
N PHE A 147 -12.60 -10.45 -6.93
CA PHE A 147 -13.70 -11.18 -6.33
C PHE A 147 -14.66 -11.71 -7.40
N LYS A 148 -14.69 -13.04 -7.58
CA LYS A 148 -15.43 -13.68 -8.68
C LYS A 148 -16.92 -13.92 -8.42
N THR A 149 -17.38 -13.77 -7.17
CA THR A 149 -18.81 -13.87 -6.79
C THR A 149 -19.14 -12.94 -5.63
N THR A 150 -20.43 -12.63 -5.47
CA THR A 150 -20.90 -11.83 -4.33
C THR A 150 -20.62 -12.54 -3.00
N ALA A 151 -20.66 -13.88 -2.99
CA ALA A 151 -20.31 -14.69 -1.83
C ALA A 151 -18.82 -14.58 -1.45
N ALA A 152 -17.91 -14.57 -2.44
CA ALA A 152 -16.47 -14.42 -2.21
C ALA A 152 -16.14 -13.07 -1.55
N PHE A 153 -16.74 -11.99 -2.05
CA PHE A 153 -16.57 -10.64 -1.50
C PHE A 153 -17.12 -10.54 -0.07
N ARG A 154 -18.34 -11.05 0.20
CA ARG A 154 -18.93 -11.11 1.55
C ARG A 154 -18.06 -11.87 2.56
N ALA A 155 -17.51 -13.02 2.16
CA ALA A 155 -16.61 -13.81 3.01
C ALA A 155 -15.27 -13.13 3.29
N SER A 156 -14.95 -12.06 2.56
CA SER A 156 -13.67 -11.34 2.64
C SER A 156 -13.73 -10.07 3.49
N GLU A 157 -14.93 -9.52 3.77
CA GLU A 157 -15.08 -8.16 4.30
C GLU A 157 -14.28 -7.89 5.58
N ASN A 158 -14.48 -8.69 6.62
CA ASN A 158 -13.83 -8.48 7.91
C ASN A 158 -12.32 -8.70 7.81
N ILE A 159 -11.86 -9.55 6.89
CA ILE A 159 -10.43 -9.80 6.63
C ILE A 159 -9.80 -8.56 5.99
N LEU A 160 -10.43 -7.99 4.97
CA LEU A 160 -9.97 -6.77 4.29
C LEU A 160 -10.04 -5.53 5.21
N GLU A 161 -11.11 -5.39 5.98
CA GLU A 161 -11.33 -4.29 6.93
C GLU A 161 -10.26 -4.28 8.03
N GLN A 162 -9.95 -5.45 8.60
CA GLN A 162 -8.86 -5.61 9.57
C GLN A 162 -7.47 -5.51 8.95
N PHE A 163 -7.29 -5.91 7.69
CA PHE A 163 -6.01 -5.83 6.98
C PHE A 163 -5.66 -4.37 6.62
N LEU A 164 -6.59 -3.65 5.97
CA LEU A 164 -6.40 -2.26 5.55
C LEU A 164 -6.28 -1.27 6.73
N ALA A 165 -6.70 -1.68 7.94
CA ALA A 165 -6.49 -0.92 9.17
C ALA A 165 -5.06 -1.06 9.76
N ARG A 166 -4.22 -1.96 9.24
CA ARG A 166 -2.83 -2.15 9.71
C ARG A 166 -1.92 -1.09 9.09
N ALA A 167 -1.15 -0.37 9.91
CA ALA A 167 -0.22 0.67 9.45
C ALA A 167 0.92 0.14 8.55
N GLU A 168 1.17 -1.17 8.58
CA GLU A 168 2.10 -1.86 7.70
C GLU A 168 1.59 -2.05 6.26
N VAL A 169 0.30 -1.84 5.98
CA VAL A 169 -0.25 -1.85 4.61
C VAL A 169 -0.01 -0.47 3.97
N ASN A 170 1.25 -0.22 3.67
CA ASN A 170 1.74 1.03 3.08
C ASN A 170 2.06 0.89 1.58
N PHE A 171 1.22 0.14 0.86
CA PHE A 171 1.38 -0.18 -0.56
C PHE A 171 0.03 -0.24 -1.28
N PRO A 172 -0.02 -0.18 -2.63
CA PRO A 172 -1.28 -0.12 -3.37
C PRO A 172 -2.10 -1.41 -3.22
N VAL A 173 -3.34 -1.29 -2.76
CA VAL A 173 -4.33 -2.39 -2.71
C VAL A 173 -5.49 -2.06 -3.63
N TRP A 174 -5.72 -2.88 -4.65
CA TRP A 174 -6.84 -2.77 -5.58
C TRP A 174 -7.89 -3.82 -5.25
N VAL A 175 -9.13 -3.39 -5.07
CA VAL A 175 -10.30 -4.25 -4.85
C VAL A 175 -11.07 -4.30 -6.17
N ASN A 176 -11.07 -5.46 -6.84
CA ASN A 176 -11.67 -5.66 -8.15
C ASN A 176 -12.90 -6.57 -8.09
N ALA A 177 -13.93 -6.23 -8.87
CA ALA A 177 -15.02 -7.15 -9.15
C ALA A 177 -15.68 -6.83 -10.49
N ASP A 178 -16.06 -7.87 -11.20
CA ASP A 178 -16.96 -7.78 -12.35
C ASP A 178 -18.41 -7.57 -11.85
N ILE A 179 -18.81 -6.30 -11.77
CA ILE A 179 -20.14 -5.87 -11.33
C ILE A 179 -21.08 -5.57 -12.51
N LEU A 180 -20.55 -5.15 -13.66
CA LEU A 180 -21.34 -4.85 -14.84
C LEU A 180 -21.53 -6.12 -15.71
N ARG A 181 -22.66 -6.21 -16.40
CA ARG A 181 -22.90 -7.28 -17.39
C ARG A 181 -22.31 -6.86 -18.73
N GLY A 182 -21.22 -7.50 -19.14
CA GLY A 182 -20.63 -7.34 -20.45
C GLY A 182 -21.22 -8.31 -21.49
N PRO A 183 -20.71 -8.26 -22.73
CA PRO A 183 -21.21 -9.06 -23.85
C PRO A 183 -21.13 -10.58 -23.61
N GLY A 184 -22.06 -11.32 -24.21
CA GLY A 184 -22.09 -12.79 -24.16
C GLY A 184 -22.55 -13.39 -22.81
N ILE A 185 -22.75 -12.57 -21.78
CA ILE A 185 -23.33 -13.00 -20.51
C ILE A 185 -24.83 -13.29 -20.70
N GLY A 186 -25.19 -14.57 -20.65
CA GLY A 186 -26.59 -15.00 -20.67
C GLY A 186 -27.35 -14.61 -19.38
N PRO A 187 -28.69 -14.58 -19.44
CA PRO A 187 -29.52 -14.41 -18.25
C PRO A 187 -29.22 -15.51 -17.21
N GLY A 188 -29.25 -15.17 -15.93
CA GLY A 188 -29.00 -16.11 -14.82
C GLY A 188 -27.53 -16.35 -14.46
N LYS A 189 -26.55 -15.99 -15.30
CA LYS A 189 -25.13 -15.96 -14.90
C LYS A 189 -24.94 -14.87 -13.84
N GLU A 190 -24.44 -15.24 -12.65
CA GLU A 190 -24.11 -14.28 -11.58
C GLU A 190 -22.99 -13.33 -12.01
N VAL A 191 -23.12 -12.07 -11.58
CA VAL A 191 -22.10 -11.02 -11.51
C VAL A 191 -22.09 -10.50 -10.07
N VAL A 192 -21.02 -9.83 -9.62
CA VAL A 192 -20.96 -9.31 -8.25
C VAL A 192 -21.99 -8.18 -8.07
N ASP A 193 -22.77 -8.21 -6.99
CA ASP A 193 -23.78 -7.18 -6.70
C ASP A 193 -23.16 -5.76 -6.70
N PRO A 194 -23.51 -4.86 -7.64
CA PRO A 194 -22.86 -3.57 -7.80
C PRO A 194 -23.07 -2.63 -6.61
N HIS A 195 -24.29 -2.62 -6.06
CA HIS A 195 -24.64 -1.75 -4.94
C HIS A 195 -23.97 -2.24 -3.65
N TYR A 196 -23.88 -3.56 -3.48
CA TYR A 196 -23.16 -4.15 -2.36
C TYR A 196 -21.67 -3.86 -2.44
N PHE A 197 -21.03 -4.16 -3.57
CA PHE A 197 -19.61 -3.96 -3.81
C PHE A 197 -19.20 -2.50 -3.60
N LEU A 198 -19.81 -1.57 -4.33
CA LEU A 198 -19.43 -0.16 -4.28
C LEU A 198 -19.68 0.44 -2.90
N ARG A 199 -20.82 0.15 -2.25
CA ARG A 199 -21.11 0.63 -0.89
C ARG A 199 -20.08 0.13 0.10
N THR A 200 -19.81 -1.17 0.13
CA THR A 200 -18.85 -1.78 1.07
C THR A 200 -17.46 -1.19 0.87
N CYS A 201 -17.00 -1.02 -0.38
CA CYS A 201 -15.71 -0.39 -0.67
C CYS A 201 -15.63 1.04 -0.11
N VAL A 202 -16.61 1.91 -0.37
CA VAL A 202 -16.55 3.30 0.12
C VAL A 202 -16.77 3.45 1.63
N THR A 203 -17.43 2.48 2.29
CA THR A 203 -17.64 2.54 3.76
C THR A 203 -16.55 1.84 4.58
N LYS A 204 -15.89 0.81 4.05
CA LYS A 204 -14.93 -0.03 4.80
C LYS A 204 -13.50 0.02 4.27
N PHE A 205 -13.29 0.27 2.98
CA PHE A 205 -11.98 0.15 2.33
C PHE A 205 -11.49 1.50 1.75
N PRO A 206 -11.50 2.63 2.50
CA PRO A 206 -11.22 3.97 1.96
C PRO A 206 -9.77 4.16 1.46
N LEU A 207 -8.86 3.26 1.84
CA LEU A 207 -7.46 3.25 1.39
C LEU A 207 -7.18 2.30 0.21
N ALA A 208 -8.22 1.64 -0.33
CA ALA A 208 -8.10 0.74 -1.48
C ALA A 208 -8.64 1.38 -2.76
N THR A 209 -7.97 1.15 -3.89
CA THR A 209 -8.43 1.56 -5.22
C THR A 209 -9.56 0.64 -5.67
N ILE A 210 -10.71 1.20 -6.07
CA ILE A 210 -11.85 0.42 -6.60
C ILE A 210 -11.62 0.15 -8.09
N SER A 211 -11.65 -1.11 -8.48
CA SER A 211 -11.44 -1.58 -9.86
C SER A 211 -12.69 -2.34 -10.37
N ALA A 212 -13.73 -1.60 -10.77
CA ALA A 212 -14.96 -2.19 -11.28
C ALA A 212 -14.80 -2.68 -12.73
N GLY A 213 -15.29 -3.89 -13.02
CA GLY A 213 -15.19 -4.54 -14.33
C GLY A 213 -16.54 -4.99 -14.92
N TRP A 214 -16.47 -5.51 -16.15
CA TRP A 214 -17.57 -6.15 -16.86
C TRP A 214 -17.34 -7.65 -16.94
N ALA A 215 -18.25 -8.44 -16.37
CA ALA A 215 -18.28 -9.87 -16.61
C ALA A 215 -18.49 -10.14 -18.11
N VAL A 216 -17.66 -10.98 -18.71
CA VAL A 216 -17.83 -11.45 -20.10
C VAL A 216 -17.91 -12.98 -20.15
N ASN A 217 -18.43 -13.50 -21.24
CA ASN A 217 -18.38 -14.94 -21.53
C ASN A 217 -17.18 -15.25 -22.46
N PRO A 218 -16.00 -15.65 -21.94
CA PRO A 218 -14.83 -15.93 -22.77
C PRO A 218 -15.04 -17.13 -23.71
N ASN A 219 -16.03 -17.97 -23.43
CA ASN A 219 -16.38 -19.16 -24.24
C ASN A 219 -17.50 -18.85 -25.26
N SER A 220 -17.74 -17.57 -25.57
CA SER A 220 -18.64 -17.18 -26.66
C SER A 220 -18.09 -17.63 -28.02
N SER A 221 -18.87 -18.39 -28.77
CA SER A 221 -18.59 -18.71 -30.18
C SER A 221 -18.88 -17.56 -31.15
N GLN A 222 -19.38 -16.43 -30.64
CA GLN A 222 -19.66 -15.20 -31.39
C GLN A 222 -18.71 -14.08 -30.98
N THR A 223 -18.29 -13.26 -31.94
CA THR A 223 -17.51 -12.04 -31.71
C THR A 223 -18.24 -11.12 -30.72
N LEU A 224 -17.62 -10.86 -29.59
CA LEU A 224 -18.15 -10.01 -28.54
C LEU A 224 -17.75 -8.55 -28.75
N SER A 225 -18.71 -7.63 -28.65
CA SER A 225 -18.48 -6.19 -28.75
C SER A 225 -19.26 -5.42 -27.67
N TYR A 226 -18.59 -4.47 -27.04
CA TYR A 226 -19.22 -3.56 -26.09
C TYR A 226 -20.11 -2.53 -26.81
N SER A 227 -21.13 -2.06 -26.10
CA SER A 227 -22.11 -1.07 -26.58
C SER A 227 -22.75 -0.36 -25.40
N SER A 228 -23.50 0.72 -25.67
CA SER A 228 -24.27 1.46 -24.66
C SER A 228 -25.35 0.64 -23.95
N ALA A 229 -25.64 -0.60 -24.36
CA ALA A 229 -26.53 -1.51 -23.63
C ALA A 229 -25.87 -2.19 -22.41
N HIS A 230 -24.57 -1.94 -22.19
CA HIS A 230 -23.77 -2.55 -21.13
C HIS A 230 -23.31 -1.54 -20.06
N ILE A 231 -23.80 -0.29 -20.09
CA ILE A 231 -23.38 0.83 -19.23
C ILE A 231 -24.62 1.49 -18.61
#